data_AF-A0A0G2EPK1-F1
#
_entry.id   AF-A0A0G2EPK1-F1
#
_cell.length_a   1.000
_cell.length_b   1.000
_cell.length_c   1.000
_cell.angle_alpha   90.00
_cell.angle_beta   90.00
_cell.angle_gamma   90.00
#
_symmetry.space_group_name_H-M   'P 1'
#
loop_
_entity.id
_entity.type
_entity.pdbx_description
1 polymer ?
#
loop_
_entity_poly.entity_id
_entity_poly.type
_entity_poly.pdbx_seq_one_letter_code
_entity_poly.pdbx_strand_id
1 'polypeptide(L)'
;MSKLSKYVLVSLPTSIAPSHDREEALTALRSTVSNDVGTTYPFNLPDFKIGTLDALVQQADDLSKLNNACEQVVNKVGDSLRGILDGDEEKIAQQKTINDKPVEQYLRSFQWNKVKYRADKSIADLIDSLQKELAGIDNDVKGKFSQYNQVKTNLAASQRRQTGNLATKSLASIVPPDVLVQDSEYLETHLIAVPNSSVKDFLKTYESLAPMVVPRSANQVAKDDEFSLFAVVSFKKTAAEFVHKCREKRWTPRDFKYKEGSKEEEAREVDRLEKEERKVWGEALRLGRTGYSESAMIWVHVLALRVFVETVLRYGLPLEFVCGLVQTNEKLAKKAKANLDENYSYLGGNAFGRDKQGRVKKDDSAVNAELQAAGHGESEYTPYVYYEFEIQ
;
A
#
# COMPACT_ATOMS: atom_id res chain seq x y z
N MET A 1 7.17 -19.77 5.70
CA MET A 1 6.78 -18.61 6.50
C MET A 1 7.96 -18.21 7.35
N SER A 2 8.70 -17.17 6.98
CA SER A 2 9.69 -16.58 7.90
C SER A 2 8.92 -16.07 9.11
N LYS A 3 9.42 -16.34 10.33
CA LYS A 3 8.86 -15.72 11.53
C LYS A 3 9.05 -14.22 11.37
N LEU A 4 7.97 -13.43 11.44
CA LEU A 4 8.12 -11.98 11.45
C LEU A 4 9.01 -11.59 12.64
N SER A 5 10.12 -10.93 12.32
CA SER A 5 11.08 -10.44 13.29
C SER A 5 10.48 -9.21 13.96
N LYS A 6 10.43 -9.24 15.30
CA LYS A 6 10.05 -8.09 16.11
C LYS A 6 11.30 -7.41 16.62
N TYR A 7 11.30 -6.09 16.64
CA TYR A 7 12.43 -5.30 17.08
C TYR A 7 12.06 -4.46 18.29
N VAL A 8 13.03 -4.31 19.18
CA VAL A 8 12.90 -3.46 20.35
C VAL A 8 14.12 -2.54 20.42
N LEU A 9 13.88 -1.24 20.47
CA LEU A 9 14.90 -0.27 20.84
C LEU A 9 14.83 -0.04 22.35
N VAL A 10 15.96 -0.23 23.01
CA VAL A 10 16.11 0.01 24.46
C VAL A 10 17.24 1.01 24.65
N SER A 11 16.99 2.04 25.45
CA SER A 11 18.04 2.96 25.91
C SER A 11 18.06 3.01 27.43
N LEU A 12 19.26 2.88 27.99
CA LEU A 12 19.53 2.80 29.43
C LEU A 12 20.70 3.70 29.80
N PRO A 13 20.73 4.29 31.00
CA PRO A 13 21.88 5.05 31.47
C PRO A 13 23.10 4.11 31.63
N THR A 14 24.32 4.62 31.44
CA THR A 14 25.53 3.78 31.61
C THR A 14 25.74 3.32 33.05
N SER A 15 25.06 3.93 34.02
CA SER A 15 25.06 3.54 35.44
C SER A 15 24.50 2.13 35.70
N ILE A 16 23.90 1.47 34.70
CA ILE A 16 23.57 0.04 34.80
C ILE A 16 24.82 -0.85 34.89
N ALA A 17 25.98 -0.32 34.50
CA ALA A 17 27.28 -0.94 34.69
C ALA A 17 28.06 -0.22 35.81
N PRO A 18 28.74 -0.93 36.73
CA PRO A 18 29.49 -0.31 37.83
C PRO A 18 30.57 0.67 37.39
N SER A 19 31.15 0.47 36.20
CA SER A 19 32.20 1.33 35.61
C SER A 19 31.67 2.59 34.93
N HIS A 20 30.36 2.70 34.71
CA HIS A 20 29.73 3.70 33.85
C HIS A 20 30.24 3.68 32.39
N ASP A 21 30.93 2.62 31.97
CA ASP A 21 31.41 2.43 30.60
C ASP A 21 30.28 1.98 29.65
N ARG A 22 30.29 2.49 28.41
CA ARG A 22 29.25 2.21 27.41
C ARG A 22 29.26 0.76 26.92
N GLU A 23 30.43 0.14 26.76
CA GLU A 23 30.54 -1.24 26.29
C GLU A 23 30.17 -2.23 27.39
N GLU A 24 30.54 -1.94 28.64
CA GLU A 24 30.07 -2.72 29.78
C GLU A 24 28.55 -2.60 29.98
N ALA A 25 27.97 -1.40 29.82
CA ALA A 25 26.52 -1.20 29.86
C ALA A 25 25.81 -1.95 28.72
N LEU A 26 26.37 -1.94 27.50
CA LEU A 26 25.85 -2.74 26.39
C LEU A 26 25.92 -4.24 26.67
N THR A 27 26.99 -4.69 27.32
CA THR A 27 27.18 -6.08 27.73
C THR A 27 26.16 -6.47 28.80
N ALA A 28 25.90 -5.59 29.78
CA ALA A 28 24.85 -5.79 30.77
C ALA A 28 23.46 -5.95 30.11
N LEU A 29 23.11 -5.05 29.17
CA LEU A 29 21.87 -5.15 28.40
C LEU A 29 21.76 -6.48 27.63
N ARG A 30 22.84 -6.92 26.97
CA ARG A 30 22.91 -8.22 26.27
C ARG A 30 22.66 -9.39 27.22
N SER A 31 23.27 -9.36 28.40
CA SER A 31 23.11 -10.40 29.41
C SER A 31 21.69 -10.46 29.98
N THR A 32 21.03 -9.31 30.17
CA THR A 32 19.64 -9.25 30.66
C THR A 32 18.64 -9.81 29.66
N VAL A 33 18.78 -9.46 28.38
CA VAL A 33 17.89 -9.99 27.33
C VAL A 33 18.11 -11.49 27.15
N SER A 34 19.38 -11.93 27.19
CA SER A 34 19.85 -13.28 26.92
C SER A 34 19.57 -13.82 25.51
N ASN A 35 20.55 -14.56 24.96
CA ASN A 35 20.50 -15.01 23.55
C ASN A 35 19.39 -16.02 23.25
N ASP A 36 18.79 -16.66 24.25
CA ASP A 36 17.61 -17.53 24.09
C ASP A 36 16.31 -16.75 23.86
N VAL A 37 16.30 -15.45 24.15
CA VAL A 37 15.12 -14.57 24.02
C VAL A 37 15.26 -13.60 22.85
N GLY A 38 16.45 -13.06 22.63
CA GLY A 38 16.72 -12.13 21.53
C GLY A 38 18.20 -11.86 21.34
N THR A 39 18.58 -11.36 20.17
CA THR A 39 19.95 -10.93 19.88
C THR A 39 20.03 -9.40 19.97
N THR A 40 20.96 -8.88 20.77
CA THR A 40 21.11 -7.43 20.97
C THR A 40 22.31 -6.87 20.19
N TYR A 41 22.03 -5.92 19.31
CA TYR A 41 23.00 -5.19 18.49
C TYR A 41 23.19 -3.76 19.04
N PRO A 42 24.38 -3.16 18.92
CA PRO A 42 24.57 -1.75 19.26
C PRO A 42 23.75 -0.87 18.32
N PHE A 43 23.07 0.13 18.86
CA PHE A 43 22.34 1.14 18.09
C PHE A 43 22.95 2.52 18.33
N ASN A 44 23.93 2.88 17.50
CA ASN A 44 24.74 4.06 17.72
C ASN A 44 24.00 5.34 17.29
N LEU A 45 23.71 6.20 18.26
CA LEU A 45 23.12 7.52 18.06
C LEU A 45 24.22 8.59 18.02
N PRO A 46 24.13 9.60 17.12
CA PRO A 46 25.00 10.76 17.18
C PRO A 46 24.58 11.68 18.33
N ASP A 47 25.50 12.56 18.74
CA ASP A 47 25.18 13.64 19.66
C ASP A 47 24.38 14.72 18.90
N PHE A 48 23.07 14.78 19.14
CA PHE A 48 22.22 15.82 18.58
C PHE A 48 22.28 17.11 19.40
N LYS A 49 22.02 18.24 18.74
CA LYS A 49 21.90 19.53 19.42
C LYS A 49 20.64 19.57 20.31
N ILE A 50 20.85 19.63 21.61
CA ILE A 50 19.77 19.72 22.60
C ILE A 50 19.35 21.17 22.79
N GLY A 51 18.03 21.41 22.75
CA GLY A 51 17.41 22.71 23.01
C GLY A 51 17.00 22.89 24.47
N THR A 52 15.86 23.53 24.68
CA THR A 52 15.22 23.62 26.01
C THR A 52 14.45 22.34 26.33
N LEU A 53 14.17 22.11 27.63
CA LEU A 53 13.31 21.01 28.06
C LEU A 53 11.92 21.08 27.42
N ASP A 54 11.34 22.29 27.37
CA ASP A 54 10.05 22.56 26.72
C ASP A 54 10.06 22.15 25.24
N ALA A 55 11.14 22.47 24.52
CA ALA A 55 11.29 22.05 23.13
C ALA A 55 11.40 20.53 22.98
N LEU A 56 12.07 19.82 23.91
CA LEU A 56 12.16 18.35 23.88
C LEU A 56 10.80 17.69 24.12
N VAL A 57 9.97 18.24 25.00
CA VAL A 57 8.61 17.73 25.24
C VAL A 57 7.78 17.86 23.97
N GLN A 58 7.79 19.03 23.32
CA GLN A 58 7.11 19.23 22.04
C GLN A 58 7.64 18.30 20.94
N GLN A 59 8.96 18.12 20.87
CA GLN A 59 9.61 17.23 19.89
C GLN A 59 9.23 15.75 20.12
N ALA A 60 9.03 15.32 21.36
CA ALA A 60 8.58 13.95 21.66
C ALA A 60 7.18 13.68 21.06
N ASP A 61 6.25 14.63 21.21
CA ASP A 61 4.90 14.54 20.64
C ASP A 61 4.93 14.54 19.10
N ASP A 62 5.73 15.42 18.50
CA ASP A 62 5.85 15.53 17.04
C ASP A 62 6.50 14.29 16.42
N LEU A 63 7.53 13.74 17.08
CA LEU A 63 8.14 12.47 16.68
C LEU A 63 7.19 11.29 16.84
N SER A 64 6.29 11.33 17.83
CA SER A 64 5.25 10.30 17.99
C SER A 64 4.28 10.28 16.80
N LYS A 65 3.79 11.46 16.41
CA LYS A 65 2.93 11.62 15.23
C LYS A 65 3.67 11.21 13.94
N LEU A 66 4.92 11.64 13.79
CA LEU A 66 5.73 11.34 12.61
C LEU A 66 6.03 9.85 12.49
N ASN A 67 6.29 9.15 13.60
CA ASN A 67 6.46 7.70 13.60
C ASN A 67 5.22 6.97 13.08
N ASN A 68 4.04 7.35 13.55
CA ASN A 68 2.79 6.73 13.10
C ASN A 68 2.56 7.01 11.60
N ALA A 69 2.90 8.21 11.13
CA ALA A 69 2.88 8.53 9.71
C ALA A 69 3.87 7.66 8.90
N CYS A 70 5.08 7.43 9.42
CA CYS A 70 6.07 6.57 8.78
C CYS A 70 5.55 5.14 8.61
N GLU A 71 5.02 4.56 9.70
CA GLU A 71 4.43 3.22 9.69
C GLU A 71 3.31 3.10 8.63
N GLN A 72 2.39 4.07 8.61
CA GLN A 72 1.30 4.10 7.63
C GLN A 72 1.80 4.16 6.20
N VAL A 73 2.80 5.00 5.91
CA VAL A 73 3.37 5.13 4.57
C VAL A 73 4.08 3.84 4.16
N VAL A 74 4.96 3.30 5.01
CA VAL A 74 5.70 2.05 4.74
C VAL A 74 4.74 0.90 4.44
N ASN A 75 3.68 0.75 5.26
CA ASN A 75 2.67 -0.28 5.07
C ASN A 75 1.89 -0.08 3.76
N LYS A 76 1.45 1.14 3.47
CA LYS A 76 0.74 1.48 2.23
C LYS A 76 1.58 1.26 0.97
N VAL A 77 2.87 1.60 1.00
CA VAL A 77 3.79 1.30 -0.10
C VAL A 77 3.99 -0.21 -0.22
N GLY A 78 4.13 -0.92 0.90
CA GLY A 78 4.21 -2.38 0.94
C GLY A 78 2.98 -3.06 0.32
N ASP A 79 1.77 -2.58 0.62
CA ASP A 79 0.53 -3.09 0.02
C ASP A 79 0.39 -2.74 -1.46
N SER A 80 0.88 -1.58 -1.87
CA SER A 80 0.94 -1.20 -3.29
C SER A 80 1.84 -2.16 -4.07
N LEU A 81 3.03 -2.49 -3.52
CA LEU A 81 3.93 -3.49 -4.07
C LEU A 81 3.30 -4.88 -4.10
N ARG A 82 2.57 -5.27 -3.06
CA ARG A 82 1.81 -6.53 -3.04
C ARG A 82 0.78 -6.59 -4.15
N GLY A 83 0.05 -5.49 -4.39
CA GLY A 83 -0.98 -5.41 -5.43
C GLY A 83 -0.44 -5.48 -6.86
N ILE A 84 0.70 -4.86 -7.15
CA ILE A 84 1.32 -4.87 -8.50
C ILE A 84 2.07 -6.17 -8.81
N LEU A 85 2.45 -6.93 -7.78
CA LEU A 85 3.10 -8.24 -7.87
C LEU A 85 2.14 -9.42 -7.67
N ASP A 86 0.82 -9.15 -7.71
CA ASP A 86 -0.25 -10.16 -7.59
C ASP A 86 -0.13 -11.07 -6.35
N GLY A 87 0.43 -10.55 -5.25
CA GLY A 87 0.58 -11.30 -4.00
C GLY A 87 1.74 -12.31 -3.96
N ASP A 88 2.66 -12.27 -4.94
CA ASP A 88 3.85 -13.12 -4.94
C ASP A 88 4.85 -12.69 -3.84
N GLU A 89 4.80 -13.39 -2.69
CA GLU A 89 5.59 -13.08 -1.50
C GLU A 89 7.11 -13.10 -1.76
N GLU A 90 7.61 -13.94 -2.67
CA GLU A 90 9.04 -13.97 -3.00
C GLU A 90 9.47 -12.71 -3.76
N LYS A 91 8.68 -12.29 -4.76
CA LYS A 91 8.95 -11.05 -5.49
C LYS A 91 8.78 -9.82 -4.60
N ILE A 92 7.80 -9.83 -3.71
CA ILE A 92 7.55 -8.74 -2.75
C ILE A 92 8.76 -8.60 -1.82
N ALA A 93 9.26 -9.69 -1.25
CA ALA A 93 10.44 -9.67 -0.39
C ALA A 93 11.69 -9.12 -1.11
N GLN A 94 11.83 -9.34 -2.42
CA GLN A 94 12.92 -8.75 -3.22
C GLN A 94 12.77 -7.24 -3.44
N GLN A 95 11.57 -6.69 -3.37
CA GLN A 95 11.35 -5.24 -3.48
C GLN A 95 11.44 -4.53 -2.12
N LYS A 96 11.08 -5.21 -1.03
CA LYS A 96 11.10 -4.67 0.33
C LYS A 96 12.51 -4.70 0.93
N THR A 97 13.39 -3.86 0.39
CA THR A 97 14.78 -3.71 0.82
C THR A 97 15.08 -2.26 1.17
N ILE A 98 16.06 -2.03 2.04
CA ILE A 98 16.56 -0.70 2.39
C ILE A 98 17.99 -0.59 1.86
N ASN A 99 18.24 0.34 0.93
CA ASN A 99 19.53 0.49 0.24
C ASN A 99 20.04 -0.85 -0.33
N ASP A 100 19.15 -1.59 -1.01
CA ASP A 100 19.41 -2.90 -1.61
C ASP A 100 19.83 -4.00 -0.62
N LYS A 101 19.61 -3.78 0.68
CA LYS A 101 19.84 -4.77 1.73
C LYS A 101 18.52 -5.22 2.34
N PRO A 102 18.41 -6.47 2.79
CA PRO A 102 17.29 -6.90 3.63
C PRO A 102 17.12 -5.97 4.83
N VAL A 103 15.87 -5.66 5.19
CA VAL A 103 15.52 -4.78 6.31
C VAL A 103 16.24 -5.20 7.59
N GLU A 104 16.28 -6.51 7.88
CA GLU A 104 16.98 -7.01 9.06
C GLU A 104 18.47 -6.66 9.07
N GLN A 105 19.15 -6.81 7.92
CA GLN A 105 20.57 -6.50 7.81
C GLN A 105 20.83 -5.01 7.99
N TYR A 106 19.95 -4.16 7.43
CA TYR A 106 20.02 -2.71 7.61
C TYR A 106 19.89 -2.34 9.09
N LEU A 107 18.90 -2.90 9.80
CA LEU A 107 18.66 -2.60 11.22
C LEU A 107 19.84 -3.03 12.11
N ARG A 108 20.41 -4.22 11.90
CA ARG A 108 21.56 -4.74 12.68
C ARG A 108 22.83 -3.90 12.53
N SER A 109 22.94 -3.13 11.45
CA SER A 109 24.11 -2.31 11.12
C SER A 109 23.76 -0.84 10.92
N PHE A 110 22.66 -0.40 11.54
CA PHE A 110 22.17 0.97 11.40
C PHE A 110 23.27 1.98 11.73
N GLN A 111 23.39 2.97 10.85
CA GLN A 111 24.19 4.15 11.07
C GLN A 111 23.37 5.37 10.68
N TRP A 112 23.42 6.39 11.52
CA TRP A 112 22.80 7.66 11.22
C TRP A 112 23.35 8.24 9.92
N ASN A 113 22.47 8.61 8.99
CA ASN A 113 22.86 9.22 7.72
C ASN A 113 23.31 10.68 7.92
N LYS A 114 24.58 10.85 8.28
CA LYS A 114 25.21 12.15 8.55
C LYS A 114 25.23 13.11 7.35
N VAL A 115 25.14 12.58 6.13
CA VAL A 115 25.14 13.39 4.90
C VAL A 115 23.78 14.04 4.69
N LYS A 116 22.70 13.26 4.86
CA LYS A 116 21.32 13.72 4.63
C LYS A 116 20.76 14.47 5.84
N TYR A 117 21.00 13.94 7.03
CA TYR A 117 20.48 14.45 8.29
C TYR A 117 21.64 14.87 9.18
N ARG A 118 22.10 16.12 9.04
CA ARG A 118 23.26 16.56 9.80
C ARG A 118 22.90 16.80 11.28
N ALA A 119 23.66 16.20 12.20
CA ALA A 119 23.39 16.28 13.65
C ALA A 119 23.66 17.67 14.27
N ASP A 120 24.32 18.58 13.53
CA ASP A 120 24.54 19.98 13.92
C ASP A 120 23.26 20.84 13.84
N LYS A 121 22.27 20.40 13.05
CA LYS A 121 20.96 21.04 12.96
C LYS A 121 20.13 20.80 14.23
N SER A 122 19.13 21.65 14.45
CA SER A 122 18.20 21.42 15.56
C SER A 122 17.35 20.17 15.31
N ILE A 123 16.91 19.51 16.39
CA ILE A 123 16.00 18.36 16.29
C ILE A 123 14.71 18.74 15.57
N ALA A 124 14.19 19.96 15.78
CA ALA A 124 13.03 20.47 15.07
C ALA A 124 13.24 20.54 13.55
N ASP A 125 14.40 21.01 13.08
CA ASP A 125 14.73 21.04 11.64
C ASP A 125 14.84 19.63 11.05
N LEU A 126 15.36 18.67 11.83
CA LEU A 126 15.45 17.28 11.41
C LEU A 126 14.07 16.65 11.27
N ILE A 127 13.16 16.89 12.23
CA ILE A 127 11.76 16.44 12.17
C ILE A 127 11.06 17.01 10.93
N ASP A 128 11.13 18.32 10.71
CA ASP A 128 10.51 18.99 9.55
C ASP A 128 11.05 18.44 8.22
N SER A 129 12.37 18.22 8.13
CA SER A 129 12.99 17.63 6.94
C SER A 129 12.49 16.21 6.67
N LEU A 130 12.46 15.35 7.70
CA LEU A 130 11.99 13.97 7.60
C LEU A 130 10.50 13.91 7.23
N GLN A 131 9.68 14.78 7.81
CA GLN A 131 8.25 14.86 7.54
C GLN A 131 7.96 15.28 6.10
N LYS A 132 8.66 16.31 5.59
CA LYS A 132 8.52 16.77 4.20
C LYS A 132 8.94 15.69 3.21
N GLU A 133 10.04 15.01 3.49
CA GLU A 133 10.53 13.92 2.65
C GLU A 133 9.55 12.75 2.61
N LEU A 134 9.05 12.33 3.77
CA LEU A 134 8.04 11.27 3.88
C LEU A 134 6.77 11.61 3.09
N ALA A 135 6.28 12.85 3.21
CA ALA A 135 5.11 13.32 2.47
C ALA A 135 5.34 13.36 0.95
N GLY A 136 6.55 13.73 0.51
CA GLY A 136 6.94 13.66 -0.89
C GLY A 136 6.87 12.23 -1.44
N ILE A 137 7.47 11.29 -0.72
CA ILE A 137 7.47 9.87 -1.07
C ILE A 137 6.04 9.31 -1.16
N ASP A 138 5.18 9.58 -0.17
CA ASP A 138 3.80 9.09 -0.19
C ASP A 138 3.01 9.62 -1.39
N ASN A 139 3.17 10.90 -1.72
CA ASN A 139 2.50 11.52 -2.86
C ASN A 139 2.98 10.95 -4.21
N ASP A 140 4.29 10.77 -4.37
CA ASP A 140 4.88 10.24 -5.60
C ASP A 140 4.44 8.79 -5.85
N VAL A 141 4.52 7.95 -4.81
CA VAL A 141 4.06 6.55 -4.88
C VAL A 141 2.57 6.51 -5.18
N LYS A 142 1.75 7.25 -4.42
CA LYS A 142 0.29 7.29 -4.63
C LYS A 142 -0.07 7.75 -6.05
N GLY A 143 0.58 8.79 -6.55
CA GLY A 143 0.35 9.31 -7.89
C GLY A 143 0.65 8.28 -8.98
N LYS A 144 1.80 7.62 -8.90
CA LYS A 144 2.22 6.63 -9.91
C LYS A 144 1.36 5.36 -9.88
N PHE A 145 1.01 4.86 -8.70
CA PHE A 145 0.13 3.68 -8.58
C PHE A 145 -1.30 4.01 -9.01
N SER A 146 -1.79 5.23 -8.75
CA SER A 146 -3.08 5.67 -9.29
C SER A 146 -3.06 5.75 -10.83
N GLN A 147 -1.98 6.25 -11.43
CA GLN A 147 -1.80 6.26 -12.88
C GLN A 147 -1.81 4.83 -13.44
N TYR A 148 -1.06 3.92 -12.83
CA TYR A 148 -1.01 2.51 -13.21
C TYR A 148 -2.42 1.87 -13.19
N ASN A 149 -3.15 2.03 -12.09
CA ASN A 149 -4.49 1.44 -11.93
C ASN A 149 -5.49 2.00 -12.95
N GLN A 150 -5.37 3.27 -13.32
CA GLN A 150 -6.20 3.86 -14.38
C GLN A 150 -5.92 3.22 -15.74
N VAL A 151 -4.64 3.09 -16.12
CA VAL A 151 -4.25 2.46 -17.39
C VAL A 151 -4.68 1.00 -17.44
N LYS A 152 -4.48 0.25 -16.35
CA LYS A 152 -4.92 -1.15 -16.20
C LYS A 152 -6.44 -1.28 -16.37
N THR A 153 -7.21 -0.37 -15.76
CA THR A 153 -8.69 -0.36 -15.88
C THR A 153 -9.13 -0.05 -17.30
N ASN A 154 -8.50 0.93 -17.95
CA ASN A 154 -8.80 1.30 -19.34
C ASN A 154 -8.47 0.15 -20.30
N LEU A 155 -7.33 -0.52 -20.12
CA LEU A 155 -6.93 -1.69 -20.91
C LEU A 155 -7.94 -2.82 -20.74
N ALA A 156 -8.30 -3.18 -19.50
CA ALA A 156 -9.27 -4.23 -19.23
C ALA A 156 -10.65 -3.92 -19.85
N ALA A 157 -11.09 -2.66 -19.81
CA ALA A 157 -12.32 -2.23 -20.46
C ALA A 157 -12.25 -2.37 -21.99
N SER A 158 -11.12 -2.02 -22.59
CA SER A 158 -10.89 -2.16 -24.04
C SER A 158 -10.83 -3.63 -24.48
N GLN A 159 -10.12 -4.47 -23.71
CA GLN A 159 -10.04 -5.92 -23.97
C GLN A 159 -11.41 -6.59 -23.84
N ARG A 160 -12.22 -6.25 -22.82
CA ARG A 160 -13.60 -6.77 -22.70
C ARG A 160 -14.49 -6.42 -23.88
N ARG A 161 -14.30 -5.23 -24.48
CA ARG A 161 -15.00 -4.85 -25.70
C ARG A 161 -14.63 -5.77 -26.88
N GLN A 162 -13.44 -6.36 -26.91
CA GLN A 162 -13.05 -7.30 -27.97
C GLN A 162 -13.45 -8.76 -27.68
N THR A 163 -13.48 -9.18 -26.41
CA THR A 163 -13.59 -10.60 -26.02
C THR A 163 -14.95 -11.04 -25.50
N GLY A 164 -15.93 -10.13 -25.32
CA GLY A 164 -17.29 -10.50 -24.89
C GLY A 164 -18.06 -11.39 -25.87
N ASN A 165 -19.32 -11.70 -25.57
CA ASN A 165 -20.24 -12.39 -26.50
C ASN A 165 -20.82 -11.41 -27.54
N LEU A 166 -21.52 -11.93 -28.57
CA LEU A 166 -22.12 -11.15 -29.66
C LEU A 166 -23.20 -10.16 -29.20
N ALA A 167 -23.66 -10.20 -27.94
CA ALA A 167 -24.53 -9.19 -27.37
C ALA A 167 -23.77 -7.94 -26.87
N THR A 168 -22.46 -8.05 -26.59
CA THR A 168 -21.67 -7.00 -25.91
C THR A 168 -20.37 -6.62 -26.63
N LYS A 169 -19.71 -7.56 -27.32
CA LYS A 169 -18.43 -7.32 -27.99
C LYS A 169 -18.54 -6.42 -29.21
N SER A 170 -17.48 -5.71 -29.56
CA SER A 170 -17.39 -4.86 -30.75
C SER A 170 -17.72 -5.67 -32.00
N LEU A 171 -18.49 -5.04 -32.89
CA LEU A 171 -18.90 -5.65 -34.16
C LEU A 171 -17.97 -5.25 -35.32
N ALA A 172 -16.99 -4.34 -35.09
CA ALA A 172 -16.10 -3.80 -36.11
C ALA A 172 -15.29 -4.88 -36.85
N SER A 173 -14.92 -5.96 -36.16
CA SER A 173 -14.18 -7.09 -36.75
C SER A 173 -15.07 -8.23 -37.27
N ILE A 174 -16.38 -8.13 -37.07
CA ILE A 174 -17.35 -9.22 -37.30
C ILE A 174 -18.24 -8.93 -38.49
N VAL A 175 -18.72 -7.69 -38.59
CA VAL A 175 -19.73 -7.29 -39.57
C VAL A 175 -19.04 -6.88 -40.86
N PRO A 176 -19.24 -7.65 -41.94
CA PRO A 176 -18.74 -7.28 -43.26
C PRO A 176 -19.50 -6.04 -43.77
N PRO A 177 -18.84 -5.09 -44.45
CA PRO A 177 -19.48 -3.84 -44.90
C PRO A 177 -20.62 -4.04 -45.89
N ASP A 178 -20.57 -5.12 -46.68
CA ASP A 178 -21.53 -5.54 -47.70
C ASP A 178 -22.87 -6.02 -47.12
N VAL A 179 -22.90 -6.39 -45.84
CA VAL A 179 -24.13 -6.78 -45.13
C VAL A 179 -24.96 -5.54 -44.72
N LEU A 180 -24.35 -4.35 -44.73
CA LEU A 180 -24.98 -3.11 -44.32
C LEU A 180 -25.50 -2.34 -45.53
N VAL A 181 -26.74 -1.88 -45.46
CA VAL A 181 -27.27 -0.91 -46.41
C VAL A 181 -26.60 0.43 -46.13
N GLN A 182 -25.75 0.87 -47.05
CA GLN A 182 -25.06 2.16 -46.98
C GLN A 182 -25.79 3.20 -47.83
N ASP A 183 -25.77 4.46 -47.38
CA ASP A 183 -26.25 5.64 -48.12
C ASP A 183 -27.70 5.58 -48.67
N SER A 184 -28.57 4.76 -48.07
CA SER A 184 -30.00 4.75 -48.41
C SER A 184 -30.76 5.87 -47.70
N GLU A 185 -31.62 6.59 -48.43
CA GLU A 185 -32.51 7.59 -47.84
C GLU A 185 -33.60 6.95 -46.95
N TYR A 186 -34.05 5.74 -47.29
CA TYR A 186 -35.25 5.13 -46.70
C TYR A 186 -35.01 3.85 -45.91
N LEU A 187 -33.93 3.12 -46.20
CA LEU A 187 -33.64 1.82 -45.59
C LEU A 187 -32.46 1.90 -44.64
N GLU A 188 -32.47 1.06 -43.61
CA GLU A 188 -31.30 0.82 -42.75
C GLU A 188 -31.23 -0.64 -42.30
N THR A 189 -30.01 -1.07 -41.96
CA THR A 189 -29.74 -2.41 -41.44
C THR A 189 -29.69 -2.37 -39.91
N HIS A 190 -30.42 -3.28 -39.27
CA HIS A 190 -30.36 -3.52 -37.83
C HIS A 190 -29.59 -4.81 -37.55
N LEU A 191 -28.60 -4.72 -36.66
CA LEU A 191 -27.89 -5.89 -36.15
C LEU A 191 -28.54 -6.35 -34.86
N ILE A 192 -29.02 -7.59 -34.81
CA ILE A 192 -29.75 -8.15 -33.68
C ILE A 192 -29.02 -9.40 -33.18
N ALA A 193 -28.53 -9.36 -31.95
CA ALA A 193 -28.01 -10.53 -31.27
C ALA A 193 -29.18 -11.31 -30.64
N VAL A 194 -29.44 -12.50 -31.17
CA VAL A 194 -30.56 -13.37 -30.78
C VAL A 194 -30.01 -14.56 -30.00
N PRO A 195 -30.52 -14.87 -28.79
CA PRO A 195 -30.13 -16.08 -28.08
C PRO A 195 -30.30 -17.32 -28.97
N ASN A 196 -29.33 -18.23 -28.94
CA ASN A 196 -29.33 -19.43 -29.80
C ASN A 196 -30.60 -20.28 -29.63
N SER A 197 -31.19 -20.28 -28.44
CA SER A 197 -32.47 -20.94 -28.13
C SER A 197 -33.69 -20.29 -28.80
N SER A 198 -33.61 -19.00 -29.16
CA SER A 198 -34.71 -18.20 -29.73
C SER A 198 -34.60 -18.00 -31.25
N VAL A 199 -33.55 -18.49 -31.90
CA VAL A 199 -33.33 -18.29 -33.36
C VAL A 199 -34.51 -18.77 -34.20
N LYS A 200 -35.13 -19.90 -33.84
CA LYS A 200 -36.31 -20.42 -34.55
C LYS A 200 -37.53 -19.48 -34.43
N ASP A 201 -37.76 -18.90 -33.25
CA ASP A 201 -38.84 -17.92 -33.04
C ASP A 201 -38.57 -16.64 -33.83
N PHE A 202 -37.31 -16.16 -33.77
CA PHE A 202 -36.87 -14.98 -34.51
C PHE A 202 -37.14 -15.11 -36.01
N LEU A 203 -36.62 -16.16 -36.66
CA LEU A 203 -36.80 -16.34 -38.11
C LEU A 203 -38.26 -16.48 -38.54
N LYS A 204 -39.13 -17.02 -37.66
CA LYS A 204 -40.55 -17.17 -37.94
C LYS A 204 -41.35 -15.86 -37.79
N THR A 205 -40.90 -14.95 -36.92
CA THR A 205 -41.71 -13.81 -36.48
C THR A 205 -41.14 -12.44 -36.85
N TYR A 206 -39.87 -12.34 -37.25
CA TYR A 206 -39.24 -11.02 -37.42
C TYR A 206 -39.89 -10.13 -38.48
N GLU A 207 -40.41 -10.72 -39.55
CA GLU A 207 -41.03 -10.02 -40.68
C GLU A 207 -42.32 -9.30 -40.29
N SER A 208 -42.99 -9.74 -39.22
CA SER A 208 -44.27 -9.21 -38.76
C SER A 208 -44.18 -8.49 -37.41
N LEU A 209 -42.97 -8.27 -36.87
CA LEU A 209 -42.76 -7.54 -35.61
C LEU A 209 -43.19 -6.09 -35.70
N ALA A 210 -42.95 -5.44 -36.83
CA ALA A 210 -43.23 -4.04 -37.07
C ALA A 210 -43.58 -3.83 -38.55
N PRO A 211 -44.31 -2.75 -38.89
CA PRO A 211 -44.57 -2.41 -40.29
C PRO A 211 -43.26 -2.10 -41.04
N MET A 212 -43.23 -2.36 -42.35
CA MET A 212 -42.11 -2.01 -43.23
C MET A 212 -40.76 -2.67 -42.86
N VAL A 213 -40.80 -3.87 -42.28
CA VAL A 213 -39.65 -4.79 -42.26
C VAL A 213 -39.54 -5.46 -43.63
N VAL A 214 -38.33 -5.53 -44.20
CA VAL A 214 -38.12 -6.14 -45.52
C VAL A 214 -38.17 -7.68 -45.36
N PRO A 215 -39.11 -8.38 -46.02
CA PRO A 215 -39.20 -9.84 -45.93
C PRO A 215 -37.96 -10.51 -46.52
N ARG A 216 -37.59 -11.67 -45.95
CA ARG A 216 -36.39 -12.46 -46.31
C ARG A 216 -35.06 -11.68 -46.22
N SER A 217 -35.02 -10.59 -45.45
CA SER A 217 -33.81 -9.79 -45.27
C SER A 217 -32.89 -10.29 -44.15
N ALA A 218 -33.37 -11.17 -43.27
CA ALA A 218 -32.56 -11.69 -42.17
C ALA A 218 -31.37 -12.51 -42.69
N ASN A 219 -30.17 -11.99 -42.49
CA ASN A 219 -28.91 -12.66 -42.81
C ASN A 219 -28.10 -12.93 -41.54
N GLN A 220 -27.69 -14.17 -41.29
CA GLN A 220 -26.87 -14.50 -40.14
C GLN A 220 -25.42 -14.11 -40.40
N VAL A 221 -24.91 -13.14 -39.64
CA VAL A 221 -23.57 -12.57 -39.81
C VAL A 221 -22.52 -13.35 -39.04
N ALA A 222 -22.85 -13.75 -37.81
CA ALA A 222 -21.94 -14.47 -36.92
C ALA A 222 -22.72 -15.29 -35.90
N LYS A 223 -22.03 -16.23 -35.25
CA LYS A 223 -22.55 -17.05 -34.16
C LYS A 223 -21.47 -17.33 -33.14
N ASP A 224 -21.83 -17.30 -31.86
CA ASP A 224 -21.05 -17.81 -30.74
C ASP A 224 -21.87 -18.84 -29.94
N ASP A 225 -21.37 -19.23 -28.77
CA ASP A 225 -21.99 -20.27 -27.94
C ASP A 225 -23.39 -19.88 -27.42
N GLU A 226 -23.65 -18.59 -27.22
CA GLU A 226 -24.88 -18.08 -26.59
C GLU A 226 -25.82 -17.39 -27.58
N PHE A 227 -25.28 -16.71 -28.59
CA PHE A 227 -26.00 -15.81 -29.49
C PHE A 227 -25.67 -16.07 -30.96
N SER A 228 -26.65 -15.76 -31.82
CA SER A 228 -26.49 -15.62 -33.27
C SER A 228 -26.80 -14.17 -33.65
N LEU A 229 -25.89 -13.54 -34.38
CA LEU A 229 -26.02 -12.15 -34.84
C LEU A 229 -26.69 -12.14 -36.22
N PHE A 230 -27.82 -11.46 -36.35
CA PHE A 230 -28.53 -11.28 -37.61
C PHE A 230 -28.49 -9.83 -38.07
N ALA A 231 -28.36 -9.61 -39.36
CA ALA A 231 -28.63 -8.35 -40.04
C ALA A 231 -30.05 -8.40 -40.63
N VAL A 232 -30.88 -7.40 -40.33
CA VAL A 232 -32.25 -7.27 -40.84
C VAL A 232 -32.43 -5.89 -41.44
N VAL A 233 -33.06 -5.80 -42.61
CA VAL A 233 -33.33 -4.51 -43.25
C VAL A 233 -34.76 -4.06 -42.94
N SER A 234 -34.91 -2.80 -42.54
CA SER A 234 -36.22 -2.16 -42.37
C SER A 234 -36.22 -0.73 -42.92
N PHE A 235 -37.41 -0.15 -43.07
CA PHE A 235 -37.51 1.27 -43.38
C PHE A 235 -37.21 2.11 -42.14
N LYS A 236 -36.39 3.15 -42.29
CA LYS A 236 -36.01 4.12 -41.24
C LYS A 236 -37.23 4.70 -40.51
N LYS A 237 -38.36 4.84 -41.21
CA LYS A 237 -39.62 5.36 -40.66
C LYS A 237 -40.18 4.52 -39.50
N THR A 238 -39.99 3.21 -39.49
CA THR A 238 -40.49 2.28 -38.44
C THR A 238 -39.39 1.49 -37.73
N ALA A 239 -38.13 1.77 -38.04
CA ALA A 239 -36.98 1.15 -37.41
C ALA A 239 -36.98 1.21 -35.87
N ALA A 240 -37.36 2.35 -35.29
CA ALA A 240 -37.43 2.51 -33.83
C ALA A 240 -38.46 1.55 -33.21
N GLU A 241 -39.60 1.33 -33.89
CA GLU A 241 -40.63 0.37 -33.48
C GLU A 241 -40.09 -1.07 -33.57
N PHE A 242 -39.44 -1.42 -34.68
CA PHE A 242 -38.81 -2.73 -34.85
C PHE A 242 -37.79 -3.03 -33.74
N VAL A 243 -36.87 -2.10 -33.46
CA VAL A 243 -35.86 -2.22 -32.40
C VAL A 243 -36.51 -2.36 -31.03
N HIS A 244 -37.58 -1.61 -30.75
CA HIS A 244 -38.34 -1.74 -29.50
C HIS A 244 -38.97 -3.13 -29.36
N LYS A 245 -39.61 -3.63 -30.42
CA LYS A 245 -40.20 -4.97 -30.47
C LYS A 245 -39.18 -6.10 -30.33
N CYS A 246 -37.98 -5.93 -30.88
CA CYS A 246 -36.87 -6.86 -30.63
C CYS A 246 -36.49 -6.92 -29.14
N ARG A 247 -36.45 -5.77 -28.44
CA ARG A 247 -36.15 -5.72 -26.99
C ARG A 247 -37.24 -6.39 -26.16
N GLU A 248 -38.52 -6.20 -26.49
CA GLU A 248 -39.64 -6.89 -25.82
C GLU A 248 -39.49 -8.42 -25.90
N LYS A 249 -38.98 -8.91 -27.03
CA LYS A 249 -38.68 -10.33 -27.27
C LYS A 249 -37.37 -10.82 -26.63
N ARG A 250 -36.67 -9.96 -25.88
CA ARG A 250 -35.34 -10.24 -25.30
C ARG A 250 -34.26 -10.53 -26.33
N TRP A 251 -34.43 -10.04 -27.56
CA TRP A 251 -33.35 -9.99 -28.54
C TRP A 251 -32.62 -8.66 -28.36
N THR A 252 -31.30 -8.67 -28.50
CA THR A 252 -30.46 -7.52 -28.17
C THR A 252 -30.10 -6.77 -29.45
N PRO A 253 -30.71 -5.61 -29.75
CA PRO A 253 -30.29 -4.80 -30.87
C PRO A 253 -28.91 -4.20 -30.58
N ARG A 254 -28.03 -4.26 -31.56
CA ARG A 254 -26.65 -3.77 -31.48
C ARG A 254 -26.53 -2.48 -32.28
N ASP A 255 -26.20 -1.38 -31.60
CA ASP A 255 -25.86 -0.14 -32.28
C ASP A 255 -24.47 -0.28 -32.91
N PHE A 256 -24.42 -0.17 -34.23
CA PHE A 256 -23.20 -0.28 -35.01
C PHE A 256 -23.34 0.55 -36.27
N LYS A 257 -22.40 1.45 -36.47
CA LYS A 257 -22.21 2.17 -37.73
C LYS A 257 -20.86 1.81 -38.27
N TYR A 258 -20.84 1.29 -39.50
CA TYR A 258 -19.59 1.00 -40.16
C TYR A 258 -18.81 2.30 -40.38
N LYS A 259 -17.55 2.27 -39.97
CA LYS A 259 -16.56 3.29 -40.27
C LYS A 259 -15.32 2.57 -40.78
N GLU A 260 -14.85 2.96 -41.95
CA GLU A 260 -13.62 2.43 -42.53
C GLU A 260 -12.45 2.63 -41.55
N GLY A 261 -11.63 1.59 -41.36
CA GLY A 261 -10.52 1.62 -40.42
C GLY A 261 -10.88 1.40 -38.94
N SER A 262 -12.17 1.26 -38.58
CA SER A 262 -12.59 1.11 -37.16
C SER A 262 -11.98 -0.12 -36.48
N LYS A 263 -11.82 -1.23 -37.20
CA LYS A 263 -11.17 -2.45 -36.71
C LYS A 263 -9.69 -2.20 -36.40
N GLU A 264 -8.99 -1.54 -37.31
CA GLU A 264 -7.57 -1.19 -37.17
C GLU A 264 -7.37 -0.16 -36.05
N GLU A 265 -8.29 0.81 -35.90
CA GLU A 265 -8.30 1.78 -34.81
C GLU A 265 -8.46 1.08 -33.45
N GLU A 266 -9.43 0.17 -33.29
CA GLU A 266 -9.63 -0.58 -32.04
C GLU A 266 -8.43 -1.48 -31.69
N ALA A 267 -7.85 -2.16 -32.68
CA ALA A 267 -6.66 -3.00 -32.49
C ALA A 267 -5.44 -2.17 -32.08
N ARG A 268 -5.22 -1.01 -32.74
CA ARG A 268 -4.15 -0.08 -32.40
C ARG A 268 -4.32 0.50 -31.00
N GLU A 269 -5.54 0.79 -30.57
CA GLU A 269 -5.80 1.31 -29.23
C GLU A 269 -5.48 0.28 -28.15
N VAL A 270 -5.84 -0.99 -28.34
CA VAL A 270 -5.45 -2.05 -27.39
C VAL A 270 -3.94 -2.22 -27.35
N ASP A 271 -3.25 -2.33 -28.49
CA ASP A 271 -1.78 -2.43 -28.54
C ASP A 271 -1.09 -1.22 -27.89
N ARG A 272 -1.64 -0.01 -28.09
CA ARG A 272 -1.16 1.21 -27.43
C ARG A 272 -1.32 1.12 -25.92
N LEU A 273 -2.49 0.72 -25.43
CA LEU A 273 -2.78 0.58 -24.00
C LEU A 273 -1.96 -0.54 -23.35
N GLU A 274 -1.68 -1.65 -24.03
CA GLU A 274 -0.82 -2.73 -23.53
C GLU A 274 0.63 -2.28 -23.38
N LYS A 275 1.15 -1.52 -24.35
CA LYS A 275 2.49 -0.93 -24.26
C LYS A 275 2.57 0.10 -23.14
N GLU A 276 1.54 0.94 -23.01
CA GLU A 276 1.44 1.93 -21.95
C GLU A 276 1.36 1.27 -20.57
N GLU A 277 0.53 0.25 -20.39
CA GLU A 277 0.40 -0.50 -19.14
C GLU A 277 1.73 -1.11 -18.72
N ARG A 278 2.43 -1.80 -19.64
CA ARG A 278 3.73 -2.42 -19.37
C ARG A 278 4.79 -1.40 -18.97
N LYS A 279 4.80 -0.24 -19.64
CA LYS A 279 5.72 0.85 -19.31
C LYS A 279 5.44 1.40 -17.92
N VAL A 280 4.19 1.74 -17.64
CA VAL A 280 3.78 2.34 -16.36
C VAL A 280 3.93 1.33 -15.22
N TRP A 281 3.71 0.04 -15.47
CA TRP A 281 3.97 -1.05 -14.51
C TRP A 281 5.43 -1.04 -14.05
N GLY A 282 6.39 -0.99 -14.99
CA GLY A 282 7.82 -0.95 -14.66
C GLY A 282 8.22 0.31 -13.90
N GLU A 283 7.66 1.46 -14.27
CA GLU A 283 7.86 2.72 -13.53
C GLU A 283 7.29 2.65 -12.11
N ALA A 284 6.08 2.12 -11.95
CA ALA A 284 5.40 1.97 -10.67
C ALA A 284 6.14 1.00 -9.74
N LEU A 285 6.63 -0.14 -10.27
CA LEU A 285 7.41 -1.09 -9.50
C LEU A 285 8.72 -0.46 -8.98
N ARG A 286 9.45 0.25 -9.85
CA ARG A 286 10.69 0.94 -9.46
C ARG A 286 10.44 2.02 -8.41
N LEU A 287 9.38 2.80 -8.59
CA LEU A 287 9.02 3.85 -7.63
C LEU A 287 8.54 3.26 -6.30
N GLY A 288 7.78 2.17 -6.32
CA GLY A 288 7.35 1.45 -5.12
C GLY A 288 8.54 0.91 -4.32
N ARG A 289 9.52 0.27 -4.99
CA ARG A 289 10.76 -0.19 -4.34
C ARG A 289 11.54 0.96 -3.71
N THR A 290 11.74 2.04 -4.46
CA THR A 290 12.49 3.21 -3.97
C THR A 290 11.76 3.87 -2.81
N GLY A 291 10.45 4.08 -2.95
CA GLY A 291 9.61 4.66 -1.92
C GLY A 291 9.55 3.82 -0.65
N TYR A 292 9.53 2.49 -0.76
CA TYR A 292 9.63 1.60 0.41
C TYR A 292 10.97 1.76 1.11
N SER A 293 12.08 1.68 0.35
CA SER A 293 13.44 1.82 0.90
C SER A 293 13.62 3.16 1.64
N GLU A 294 13.19 4.26 1.02
CA GLU A 294 13.35 5.60 1.59
C GLU A 294 12.43 5.85 2.77
N SER A 295 11.14 5.47 2.70
CA SER A 295 10.20 5.63 3.82
C SER A 295 10.59 4.77 5.03
N ALA A 296 11.03 3.53 4.81
CA ALA A 296 11.52 2.68 5.90
C ALA A 296 12.83 3.21 6.50
N MET A 297 13.73 3.76 5.67
CA MET A 297 14.93 4.44 6.17
C MET A 297 14.56 5.67 7.03
N ILE A 298 13.64 6.52 6.58
CA ILE A 298 13.12 7.66 7.35
C ILE A 298 12.56 7.17 8.68
N TRP A 299 11.77 6.10 8.68
CA TRP A 299 11.17 5.55 9.89
C TRP A 299 12.23 5.18 10.94
N VAL A 300 13.30 4.49 10.53
CA VAL A 300 14.39 4.15 11.46
C VAL A 300 15.11 5.40 11.99
N HIS A 301 15.26 6.46 11.21
CA HIS A 301 15.82 7.73 11.68
C HIS A 301 14.87 8.45 12.66
N VAL A 302 13.55 8.38 12.43
CA VAL A 302 12.55 8.90 13.36
C VAL A 302 12.60 8.14 14.69
N LEU A 303 12.70 6.81 14.66
CA LEU A 303 12.90 5.98 15.85
C LEU A 303 14.18 6.34 16.61
N ALA A 304 15.28 6.60 15.89
CA ALA A 304 16.53 7.05 16.48
C ALA A 304 16.37 8.41 17.21
N LEU A 305 15.66 9.36 16.62
CA LEU A 305 15.35 10.65 17.27
C LEU A 305 14.41 10.47 18.47
N ARG A 306 13.39 9.59 18.38
CA ARG A 306 12.48 9.28 19.50
C ARG A 306 13.25 8.76 20.70
N VAL A 307 14.08 7.74 20.48
CA VAL A 307 14.91 7.16 21.52
C VAL A 307 15.82 8.21 22.13
N PHE A 308 16.48 9.04 21.32
CA PHE A 308 17.35 10.11 21.81
C PHE A 308 16.59 11.11 22.68
N VAL A 309 15.51 11.72 22.16
CA VAL A 309 14.73 12.74 22.87
C VAL A 309 14.21 12.19 24.20
N GLU A 310 13.67 10.97 24.21
CA GLU A 310 13.16 10.36 25.44
C GLU A 310 14.28 10.00 26.43
N THR A 311 15.44 9.58 25.93
CA THR A 311 16.63 9.35 26.77
C THR A 311 17.03 10.62 27.50
N VAL A 312 17.06 11.77 26.80
CA VAL A 312 17.37 13.07 27.42
C VAL A 312 16.30 13.48 28.41
N LEU A 313 15.02 13.32 28.09
CA LEU A 313 13.91 13.65 28.99
C LEU A 313 13.92 12.82 30.27
N ARG A 314 14.32 11.55 30.20
CA ARG A 314 14.31 10.63 31.35
C ARG A 314 15.58 10.67 32.19
N TYR A 315 16.75 10.71 31.56
CA TYR A 315 18.04 10.56 32.24
C TYR A 315 18.79 11.89 32.38
N GLY A 316 18.36 12.92 31.67
CA GLY A 316 18.95 14.25 31.75
C GLY A 316 20.34 14.35 31.13
N LEU A 317 21.11 15.30 31.63
CA LEU A 317 22.49 15.56 31.23
C LEU A 317 23.44 15.27 32.39
N PRO A 318 24.68 14.81 32.13
CA PRO A 318 25.31 14.56 30.82
C PRO A 318 24.75 13.33 30.06
N LEU A 319 25.04 13.22 28.75
CA LEU A 319 24.58 12.13 27.88
C LEU A 319 25.33 10.82 28.12
N GLU A 320 25.02 10.19 29.25
CA GLU A 320 25.60 8.93 29.71
C GLU A 320 24.60 7.79 29.55
N PHE A 321 24.44 7.34 28.30
CA PHE A 321 23.53 6.23 27.98
C PHE A 321 24.13 5.26 26.96
N VAL A 322 23.51 4.09 26.87
CA VAL A 322 23.71 3.08 25.84
C VAL A 322 22.37 2.79 25.17
N CYS A 323 22.37 2.60 23.85
CA CYS A 323 21.20 2.16 23.11
C CYS A 323 21.47 0.84 22.39
N GLY A 324 20.55 -0.11 22.54
CA GLY A 324 20.61 -1.42 21.91
C GLY A 324 19.35 -1.71 21.10
N LEU A 325 19.54 -2.37 19.96
CA LEU A 325 18.50 -2.96 19.16
C LEU A 325 18.41 -4.46 19.49
N VAL A 326 17.29 -4.88 20.09
CA VAL A 326 17.00 -6.29 20.32
C VAL A 326 16.19 -6.84 19.14
N GLN A 327 16.75 -7.81 18.43
CA GLN A 327 16.03 -8.61 17.44
C GLN A 327 15.44 -9.85 18.11
N THR A 328 14.12 -10.01 18.03
CA THR A 328 13.38 -11.10 18.65
C THR A 328 12.16 -11.48 17.78
N ASN A 329 11.17 -12.17 18.35
CA ASN A 329 9.88 -12.45 17.73
C ASN A 329 8.74 -12.11 18.70
N GLU A 330 7.51 -12.04 18.19
CA GLU A 330 6.31 -11.67 18.95
C GLU A 330 6.15 -12.41 20.29
N LYS A 331 6.49 -13.71 20.34
CA LYS A 331 6.38 -14.49 21.58
C LYS A 331 7.46 -14.16 22.59
N LEU A 332 8.70 -14.00 22.12
CA LEU A 332 9.87 -13.78 22.97
C LEU A 332 10.05 -12.32 23.37
N ALA A 333 9.49 -11.36 22.63
CA ALA A 333 9.50 -9.94 23.00
C ALA A 333 8.92 -9.71 24.41
N LYS A 334 7.82 -10.38 24.75
CA LYS A 334 7.22 -10.31 26.10
C LYS A 334 8.16 -10.84 27.18
N LYS A 335 8.94 -11.88 26.90
CA LYS A 335 9.95 -12.42 27.81
C LYS A 335 11.14 -11.47 27.94
N ALA A 336 11.59 -10.86 26.84
CA ALA A 336 12.66 -9.86 26.86
C ALA A 336 12.24 -8.66 27.71
N LYS A 337 11.01 -8.17 27.53
CA LYS A 337 10.42 -7.11 28.36
C LYS A 337 10.37 -7.47 29.84
N ALA A 338 9.95 -8.68 30.18
CA ALA A 338 9.92 -9.15 31.57
C ALA A 338 11.32 -9.18 32.21
N ASN A 339 12.34 -9.68 31.50
CA ASN A 339 13.71 -9.68 32.00
C ASN A 339 14.24 -8.25 32.21
N LEU A 340 13.96 -7.33 31.27
CA LEU A 340 14.34 -5.93 31.38
C LEU A 340 13.62 -5.23 32.55
N ASP A 341 12.33 -5.52 32.76
CA ASP A 341 11.57 -4.97 33.90
C ASP A 341 12.10 -5.46 35.25
N GLU A 342 12.47 -6.74 35.35
CA GLU A 342 13.06 -7.29 36.58
C GLU A 342 14.37 -6.59 36.95
N ASN A 343 15.19 -6.25 35.96
CA ASN A 343 16.52 -5.69 36.18
C ASN A 343 16.53 -4.15 36.24
N TYR A 344 15.64 -3.47 35.53
CA TYR A 344 15.75 -2.02 35.28
C TYR A 344 14.52 -1.21 35.67
N SER A 345 13.50 -1.82 36.28
CA SER A 345 12.31 -1.09 36.75
C SER A 345 12.60 0.00 37.79
N TYR A 346 13.70 -0.10 38.52
CA TYR A 346 14.13 0.90 39.49
C TYR A 346 14.42 2.27 38.85
N LEU A 347 14.75 2.31 37.56
CA LEU A 347 15.03 3.53 36.79
C LEU A 347 13.80 4.43 36.63
N GLY A 348 12.59 3.87 36.76
CA GLY A 348 11.33 4.64 36.74
C GLY A 348 11.15 5.57 37.94
N GLY A 349 11.99 5.46 38.98
CA GLY A 349 11.96 6.35 40.13
C GLY A 349 10.61 6.36 40.85
N ASN A 350 10.15 7.58 41.20
CA ASN A 350 8.85 7.84 41.83
C ASN A 350 7.71 8.02 40.81
N ALA A 351 8.02 8.07 39.50
CA ALA A 351 7.01 8.17 38.44
C ALA A 351 6.20 6.86 38.30
N PHE A 352 6.63 5.79 38.96
CA PHE A 352 5.94 4.52 39.07
C PHE A 352 5.70 4.17 40.54
N GLY A 353 4.45 3.90 40.91
CA GLY A 353 4.10 3.40 42.23
C GLY A 353 4.77 2.05 42.49
N ARG A 354 5.28 1.83 43.70
CA ARG A 354 5.96 0.58 44.08
C ARG A 354 5.10 -0.26 45.03
N ASP A 355 5.17 -1.58 44.90
CA ASP A 355 4.59 -2.49 45.87
C ASP A 355 5.48 -2.63 47.12
N LYS A 356 5.01 -3.40 48.12
CA LYS A 356 5.75 -3.63 49.37
C LYS A 356 7.08 -4.38 49.18
N GLN A 357 7.34 -4.91 47.98
CA GLN A 357 8.58 -5.59 47.59
C GLN A 357 9.45 -4.70 46.70
N GLY A 358 9.08 -3.43 46.48
CA GLY A 358 9.84 -2.47 45.69
C GLY A 358 9.66 -2.60 44.18
N ARG A 359 8.75 -3.47 43.69
CA ARG A 359 8.47 -3.66 42.26
C ARG A 359 7.48 -2.61 41.79
N VAL A 360 7.62 -2.17 40.54
CA VAL A 360 6.67 -1.25 39.89
C VAL A 360 5.29 -1.91 39.84
N LYS A 361 4.28 -1.25 40.41
CA LYS A 361 2.87 -1.67 40.28
C LYS A 361 2.44 -1.42 38.84
N LYS A 362 2.07 -2.49 38.15
CA LYS A 362 1.69 -2.49 36.73
C LYS A 362 0.32 -1.84 36.46
N ASP A 363 -0.40 -1.41 37.50
CA ASP A 363 -1.84 -1.10 37.42
C ASP A 363 -2.21 0.10 38.31
N ASP A 364 -1.39 1.17 38.30
CA ASP A 364 -1.83 2.45 38.85
C ASP A 364 -2.73 3.15 37.82
N SER A 365 -4.04 2.99 37.97
CA SER A 365 -5.06 3.72 37.23
C SER A 365 -4.87 5.24 37.27
N ALA A 366 -4.17 5.77 38.29
CA ALA A 366 -3.74 7.16 38.38
C ALA A 366 -2.66 7.52 37.35
N VAL A 367 -1.67 6.65 37.12
CA VAL A 367 -0.61 6.86 36.12
C VAL A 367 -1.21 6.79 34.71
N ASN A 368 -2.09 5.83 34.44
CA ASN A 368 -2.83 5.78 33.16
C ASN A 368 -3.73 7.01 32.93
N ALA A 369 -4.36 7.54 33.98
CA ALA A 369 -5.19 8.75 33.90
C ALA A 369 -4.35 10.03 33.71
N GLU A 370 -3.21 10.15 34.38
CA GLU A 370 -2.26 11.26 34.19
C GLU A 370 -1.58 11.22 32.82
N LEU A 371 -1.29 10.02 32.30
CA LEU A 371 -0.75 9.84 30.94
C LEU A 371 -1.76 10.20 29.85
N GLN A 372 -3.03 9.82 30.01
CA GLN A 372 -4.10 10.27 29.11
C GLN A 372 -4.29 11.79 29.19
N ALA A 373 -4.14 12.41 30.37
CA ALA A 373 -4.22 13.85 30.55
C ALA A 373 -3.00 14.60 29.98
N ALA A 374 -1.82 13.98 29.94
CA ALA A 374 -0.58 14.52 29.39
C ALA A 374 -0.41 14.28 27.87
N GLY A 375 -1.46 13.81 27.18
CA GLY A 375 -1.43 13.62 25.73
C GLY A 375 -0.62 12.40 25.24
N HIS A 376 -0.14 11.57 26.15
CA HIS A 376 0.50 10.32 25.80
C HIS A 376 -0.60 9.30 25.47
N GLY A 377 -0.68 8.89 24.19
CA GLY A 377 -1.63 7.87 23.74
C GLY A 377 -1.42 6.52 24.43
N GLU A 378 -2.19 5.49 24.06
CA GLU A 378 -2.22 4.11 24.63
C GLU A 378 -0.87 3.34 24.63
N SER A 379 0.27 3.99 24.44
CA SER A 379 1.60 3.40 24.58
C SER A 379 1.92 3.19 26.07
N GLU A 380 2.18 1.93 26.45
CA GLU A 380 2.56 1.52 27.80
C GLU A 380 3.78 2.33 28.26
N TYR A 381 3.60 3.22 29.24
CA TYR A 381 4.72 3.94 29.84
C TYR A 381 5.60 2.97 30.61
N THR A 382 6.85 2.83 30.19
CA THR A 382 7.81 1.90 30.77
C THR A 382 8.82 2.63 31.66
N PRO A 383 9.48 1.95 32.62
CA PRO A 383 10.40 2.60 33.56
C PRO A 383 11.76 3.03 32.96
N TYR A 384 12.01 2.69 31.70
CA TYR A 384 13.19 3.04 30.92
C TYR A 384 12.76 3.32 29.47
N VAL A 385 13.64 3.80 28.60
CA VAL A 385 13.26 4.04 27.19
C VAL A 385 13.09 2.70 26.49
N TYR A 386 11.89 2.44 25.97
CA TYR A 386 11.52 1.17 25.35
C TYR A 386 10.54 1.39 24.20
N TYR A 387 10.93 1.00 22.99
CA TYR A 387 10.09 1.06 21.80
C TYR A 387 10.06 -0.27 21.06
N GLU A 388 8.88 -0.85 20.92
CA GLU A 388 8.66 -1.99 20.02
C GLU A 388 8.26 -1.50 18.64
N PHE A 389 8.78 -2.14 17.60
CA PHE A 389 8.39 -1.86 16.22
C PHE A 389 8.61 -3.08 15.33
N GLU A 390 7.95 -3.05 14.17
CA GLU A 390 8.04 -4.08 13.15
C GLU A 390 8.09 -3.42 11.77
N ILE A 391 9.07 -3.79 10.95
CA ILE A 391 9.19 -3.31 9.57
C ILE A 391 9.10 -4.53 8.66
N GLN A 392 8.01 -4.63 7.90
CA GLN A 392 7.66 -5.79 7.07
C GLN A 392 8.12 -5.67 5.63
#